data_AF-A0A6N7S243-F1
#
_entry.id   AF-A0A6N7S243-F1
#
_cell.length_a   1.000
_cell.length_b   1.000
_cell.length_c   1.000
_cell.angle_alpha   90.00
_cell.angle_beta   90.00
_cell.angle_gamma   90.00
#
_symmetry.space_group_name_H-M   'P 1'
#
loop_
_entity.id
_entity.type
_entity.pdbx_description
1 polymer ?
#
loop_
_entity_poly.entity_id
_entity_poly.type
_entity_poly.pdbx_seq_one_letter_code
_entity_poly.pdbx_strand_id
1 'polypeptide(L)'
;MKVLILSVTAGYGHHAAARAVSDQLLARGAEVKTIDVYQVLSPAVKQAIDKGYRLTARRTPALYRKGYGLAEHPHSGWIDTSGINMIQLFNKLNAAKFQRVLRDFPADLLLCTHVFAAQLVNEMKKRGVLTIPAWGIVTDYTLHPYWEDVPCLDWIVTAANC
;
A
#
# COMPACT_ATOMS: atom_id res chain seq x y z
N MET A 1 -3.21 19.63 -11.78
CA MET A 1 -3.69 18.53 -10.91
C MET A 1 -2.51 18.02 -10.09
N LYS A 2 -2.71 17.80 -8.79
CA LYS A 2 -1.73 17.26 -7.85
C LYS A 2 -2.07 15.81 -7.50
N VAL A 3 -1.16 14.89 -7.75
CA VAL A 3 -1.36 13.46 -7.51
C VAL A 3 -0.37 12.97 -6.46
N LEU A 4 -0.90 12.36 -5.39
CA LEU A 4 -0.08 11.71 -4.38
C LEU A 4 -0.14 10.19 -4.58
N ILE A 5 0.98 9.60 -4.99
CA ILE A 5 1.13 8.17 -5.17
C ILE A 5 1.61 7.55 -3.85
N LEU A 6 0.84 6.58 -3.35
CA LEU A 6 1.10 5.82 -2.15
C LEU A 6 1.57 4.42 -2.56
N SER A 7 2.85 4.15 -2.32
CA SER A 7 3.44 2.83 -2.53
C SER A 7 3.96 2.27 -1.21
N VAL A 8 4.46 1.04 -1.26
CA VAL A 8 5.00 0.30 -0.12
C VAL A 8 6.26 -0.43 -0.58
N THR A 9 7.35 -0.34 0.19
CA THR A 9 8.53 -1.18 -0.01
C THR A 9 8.19 -2.63 0.38
N ALA A 10 7.66 -3.41 -0.56
CA ALA A 10 7.41 -4.85 -0.43
C ALA A 10 7.81 -5.56 -1.73
N GLY A 11 9.05 -5.34 -2.17
CA GLY A 11 9.52 -5.73 -3.51
C GLY A 11 9.47 -4.55 -4.49
N TYR A 12 10.43 -4.50 -5.40
CA TYR A 12 10.63 -3.33 -6.28
C TYR A 12 9.52 -3.13 -7.34
N GLY A 13 8.61 -4.09 -7.53
CA GLY A 13 7.56 -4.05 -8.55
C GLY A 13 6.55 -2.90 -8.35
N HIS A 14 6.02 -2.73 -7.14
CA HIS A 14 5.06 -1.68 -6.83
C HIS A 14 5.64 -0.26 -6.99
N HIS A 15 6.93 -0.10 -6.66
CA HIS A 15 7.66 1.16 -6.89
C HIS A 15 7.94 1.42 -8.36
N ALA A 16 8.22 0.37 -9.14
CA ALA A 16 8.38 0.50 -10.59
C ALA A 16 7.07 0.94 -11.25
N ALA A 17 5.94 0.37 -10.84
CA ALA A 17 4.61 0.79 -11.30
C ALA A 17 4.30 2.23 -10.89
N ALA A 18 4.54 2.60 -9.62
CA ALA A 18 4.39 3.97 -9.15
C ALA A 18 5.21 4.96 -9.97
N ARG A 19 6.47 4.62 -10.28
CA ARG A 19 7.35 5.44 -11.10
C ARG A 19 6.83 5.58 -12.53
N ALA A 20 6.42 4.48 -13.18
CA ALA A 20 5.89 4.53 -14.54
C ALA A 20 4.65 5.42 -14.64
N VAL A 21 3.74 5.32 -13.66
CA VAL A 21 2.55 6.17 -13.57
C VAL A 21 2.93 7.63 -13.30
N SER A 22 3.89 7.86 -12.39
CA SER A 22 4.42 9.20 -12.10
C SER A 22 4.98 9.88 -13.34
N ASP A 23 5.83 9.17 -14.09
CA ASP A 23 6.49 9.72 -15.29
C ASP A 23 5.45 10.11 -16.35
N GLN A 24 4.40 9.29 -16.55
CA GLN A 24 3.31 9.59 -17.47
C GLN A 24 2.44 10.78 -17.02
N LEU A 25 2.14 10.89 -15.72
CA LEU A 25 1.38 12.01 -15.18
C LEU A 25 2.17 13.32 -15.25
N LEU A 26 3.47 13.29 -14.94
CA LEU A 26 4.37 14.43 -15.08
C LEU A 26 4.46 14.90 -16.55
N ALA A 27 4.58 13.96 -17.50
CA ALA A 27 4.60 14.26 -18.93
C ALA A 27 3.29 14.94 -19.42
N ARG A 28 2.18 14.71 -18.71
CA ARG A 28 0.87 15.35 -18.97
C ARG A 28 0.66 16.64 -18.16
N GLY A 29 1.67 17.13 -17.45
CA GLY A 29 1.63 18.40 -16.70
C GLY A 29 1.01 18.30 -15.30
N ALA A 30 0.87 17.10 -14.73
CA ALA A 30 0.49 16.97 -13.32
C ALA A 30 1.68 17.22 -12.40
N GLU A 31 1.42 17.74 -11.19
CA GLU A 31 2.38 17.69 -10.09
C GLU A 31 2.24 16.34 -9.38
N VAL A 32 3.32 15.57 -9.28
CA VAL A 32 3.27 14.22 -8.70
C VAL A 32 4.25 14.10 -7.55
N LYS A 33 3.77 13.57 -6.42
CA LYS A 33 4.60 13.16 -5.29
C LYS A 33 4.38 11.69 -5.02
N THR A 34 5.46 10.92 -4.89
CA THR A 34 5.38 9.52 -4.47
C THR A 34 5.91 9.39 -3.06
N ILE A 35 5.18 8.70 -2.20
CA ILE A 35 5.63 8.38 -0.84
C ILE A 35 5.52 6.88 -0.58
N ASP A 36 6.44 6.39 0.24
CA ASP A 36 6.32 5.07 0.85
C ASP A 36 5.56 5.21 2.17
N VAL A 37 4.38 4.59 2.23
CA VAL A 37 3.46 4.68 3.36
C VAL A 37 4.11 4.18 4.66
N TYR A 38 4.89 3.10 4.62
CA TYR A 38 5.53 2.57 5.83
C TYR A 38 6.72 3.41 6.27
N GLN A 39 7.47 4.00 5.34
CA GLN A 39 8.53 4.93 5.70
C GLN A 39 7.98 6.16 6.45
N VAL A 40 6.82 6.65 6.04
CA VAL A 40 6.19 7.82 6.66
C VAL A 40 5.55 7.48 8.00
N LEU A 41 4.90 6.32 8.11
CA LEU A 41 4.03 6.01 9.25
C LEU A 41 4.70 5.15 10.32
N SER A 42 5.56 4.20 9.98
CA SER A 42 6.17 3.33 11.00
C SER A 42 7.59 2.86 10.63
N PRO A 43 8.63 3.47 11.22
CA PRO A 43 10.02 3.04 11.06
C PRO A 43 10.25 1.57 11.45
N ALA A 44 9.48 1.06 12.42
CA ALA A 44 9.56 -0.33 12.85
C ALA A 44 9.01 -1.31 11.80
N VAL A 45 7.88 -0.96 11.16
CA VAL A 45 7.29 -1.76 10.06
C VAL A 45 8.21 -1.74 8.85
N LYS A 46 8.79 -0.59 8.50
CA LYS A 46 9.84 -0.49 7.47
C LYS A 46 10.99 -1.46 7.76
N GLN A 47 11.55 -1.43 8.97
CA GLN A 47 12.65 -2.31 9.35
C GLN A 47 12.27 -3.80 9.33
N ALA A 48 11.05 -4.14 9.73
CA ALA A 48 10.56 -5.51 9.69
C ALA A 48 10.42 -6.03 8.25
N ILE A 49 9.84 -5.22 7.35
CA ILE A 49 9.67 -5.58 5.94
C ILE A 49 11.02 -5.63 5.21
N ASP A 50 11.91 -4.65 5.43
CA ASP A 50 13.25 -4.65 4.86
C ASP A 50 14.05 -5.88 5.31
N LYS A 51 13.96 -6.27 6.59
CA LYS A 51 14.61 -7.47 7.12
C LYS A 51 13.98 -8.73 6.54
N GLY A 52 12.65 -8.83 6.51
CA GLY A 52 11.92 -9.96 5.95
C GLY A 52 12.25 -10.18 4.47
N TYR A 53 12.17 -9.11 3.66
CA TYR A 53 12.51 -9.14 2.23
C TYR A 53 13.98 -9.51 2.00
N ARG A 54 14.93 -8.93 2.74
CA ARG A 54 16.36 -9.32 2.61
C ARG A 54 16.59 -10.78 2.99
N LEU A 55 15.86 -11.30 3.99
CA LEU A 55 16.00 -12.67 4.44
C LEU A 55 15.45 -13.67 3.40
N THR A 56 14.26 -13.40 2.86
CA THR A 56 13.60 -14.26 1.87
C THR A 56 14.24 -14.15 0.48
N ALA A 57 14.63 -12.96 0.04
CA ALA A 57 15.26 -12.75 -1.27
C ALA A 57 16.69 -13.31 -1.33
N ARG A 58 17.38 -13.45 -0.19
CA ARG A 58 18.79 -13.92 -0.18
C ARG A 58 18.96 -15.36 0.27
N ARG A 59 18.08 -15.95 1.08
CA ARG A 59 18.30 -17.29 1.63
C ARG A 59 17.00 -18.08 1.88
N THR A 60 16.87 -19.18 1.14
CA THR A 60 16.15 -20.44 1.48
C THR A 60 14.69 -20.59 0.99
N PRO A 61 14.46 -21.34 -0.11
CA PRO A 61 13.12 -21.78 -0.55
C PRO A 61 12.31 -22.53 0.52
N ALA A 62 12.99 -23.20 1.47
CA ALA A 62 12.35 -23.94 2.55
C ALA A 62 11.66 -23.04 3.60
N LEU A 63 12.19 -21.84 3.86
CA LEU A 63 11.55 -20.85 4.72
C LEU A 63 10.29 -20.27 4.06
N TYR A 64 10.35 -20.06 2.75
CA TYR A 64 9.20 -19.65 1.95
C TYR A 64 8.10 -20.72 1.95
N ARG A 65 8.47 -21.99 1.73
CA ARG A 65 7.54 -23.14 1.79
C ARG A 65 6.92 -23.34 3.18
N LYS A 66 7.68 -23.10 4.25
CA LYS A 66 7.19 -23.20 5.63
C LYS A 66 6.28 -22.03 6.01
N GLY A 67 6.58 -20.82 5.54
CA GLY A 67 5.72 -19.66 5.69
C GLY A 67 4.39 -19.80 4.93
N TYR A 68 4.43 -20.28 3.68
CA TYR A 68 3.24 -20.58 2.90
C TYR A 68 2.42 -21.73 3.51
N GLY A 69 3.06 -22.83 3.96
CA GLY A 69 2.37 -23.94 4.61
C GLY A 69 1.71 -23.57 5.94
N LEU A 70 2.21 -22.52 6.62
CA LEU A 70 1.54 -21.95 7.79
C LEU A 70 0.36 -21.04 7.42
N ALA A 71 0.39 -20.42 6.23
CA ALA A 71 -0.69 -19.59 5.70
C ALA A 71 -1.82 -20.42 5.03
N GLU A 72 -1.52 -21.64 4.59
CA GLU A 72 -2.48 -22.61 4.01
C GLU A 72 -3.38 -23.30 5.06
N HIS A 73 -3.20 -23.02 6.35
CA HIS A 73 -4.05 -23.49 7.45
C HIS A 73 -4.72 -22.32 8.19
N PRO A 74 -5.81 -21.74 7.65
CA PRO A 74 -6.41 -20.50 8.18
C PRO A 74 -7.09 -20.66 9.55
N HIS A 75 -7.23 -21.88 10.07
CA HIS A 75 -8.02 -22.17 11.28
C HIS A 75 -7.20 -22.32 12.56
N SER A 76 -5.87 -22.24 12.52
CA SER A 76 -5.07 -22.15 13.75
C SER A 76 -4.77 -20.69 14.03
N GLY A 77 -5.59 -20.04 14.87
CA GLY A 77 -5.57 -18.60 15.22
C GLY A 77 -4.30 -18.06 15.89
N TRP A 78 -3.13 -18.36 15.33
CA TRP A 78 -1.82 -17.90 15.80
C TRP A 78 -1.24 -16.77 14.96
N ILE A 79 -1.69 -16.62 13.71
CA ILE A 79 -1.33 -15.48 12.86
C ILE A 79 -2.62 -14.93 12.28
N ASP A 80 -3.23 -14.03 13.04
CA ASP A 80 -4.24 -13.15 12.50
C ASP A 80 -3.54 -12.14 11.56
N THR A 81 -3.37 -12.52 10.28
CA THR A 81 -2.91 -11.61 9.23
C THR A 81 -4.03 -10.72 8.70
N SER A 82 -5.26 -10.79 9.25
CA SER A 82 -6.45 -10.09 8.73
C SER A 82 -6.31 -8.57 8.66
N GLY A 83 -5.27 -8.02 9.26
CA GLY A 83 -4.66 -6.78 8.83
C GLY A 83 -3.26 -6.71 9.43
N ILE A 84 -2.24 -6.41 8.63
CA ILE A 84 -0.96 -5.95 9.16
C ILE A 84 -1.24 -4.62 9.87
N ASN A 85 -1.64 -4.75 11.13
CA ASN A 85 -2.20 -3.77 12.04
C ASN A 85 -2.53 -2.38 11.47
N MET A 86 -3.39 -2.33 10.43
CA MET A 86 -3.75 -1.09 9.76
C MET A 86 -4.44 -0.12 10.73
N ILE A 87 -5.12 -0.67 11.75
CA ILE A 87 -5.68 0.07 12.88
C ILE A 87 -4.58 0.76 13.70
N GLN A 88 -3.49 0.05 14.05
CA GLN A 88 -2.32 0.68 14.69
C GLN A 88 -1.62 1.67 13.76
N LEU A 89 -1.54 1.37 12.46
CA LEU A 89 -0.99 2.30 11.48
C LEU A 89 -1.87 3.55 11.34
N PHE A 90 -3.17 3.44 11.63
CA PHE A 90 -4.12 4.54 11.70
C PHE A 90 -4.25 5.16 13.10
N ASN A 91 -3.35 4.86 14.04
CA ASN A 91 -3.35 5.53 15.34
C ASN A 91 -3.23 7.07 15.19
N LYS A 92 -3.62 7.82 16.22
CA LYS A 92 -3.67 9.29 16.20
C LYS A 92 -2.36 9.95 15.75
N LEU A 93 -1.21 9.36 16.10
CA LEU A 93 0.11 9.88 15.71
C LEU A 93 0.36 9.73 14.21
N ASN A 94 0.05 8.57 13.65
CA ASN A 94 0.24 8.31 12.23
C ASN A 94 -0.79 9.02 11.36
N ALA A 95 -2.04 9.11 11.82
CA ALA A 95 -3.05 9.94 11.20
C ALA A 95 -2.58 11.41 11.13
N ALA A 96 -2.00 11.95 12.21
CA ALA A 96 -1.46 13.31 12.22
C ALA A 96 -0.25 13.49 11.26
N LYS A 97 0.62 12.49 11.14
CA LYS A 97 1.72 12.50 10.16
C LYS A 97 1.20 12.48 8.73
N PHE A 98 0.24 11.61 8.42
CA PHE A 98 -0.36 11.52 7.09
C PHE A 98 -1.10 12.81 6.73
N GLN A 99 -1.87 13.36 7.66
CA GLN A 99 -2.50 14.67 7.51
C GLN A 99 -1.47 15.77 7.26
N ARG A 100 -0.29 15.73 7.89
CA ARG A 100 0.79 16.67 7.59
C ARG A 100 1.25 16.54 6.14
N VAL A 101 1.44 15.33 5.65
CA VAL A 101 1.80 15.10 4.24
C VAL A 101 0.74 15.69 3.30
N LEU A 102 -0.54 15.49 3.60
CA LEU A 102 -1.64 16.03 2.80
C LEU A 102 -1.77 17.55 2.89
N ARG A 103 -1.38 18.18 4.02
CA ARG A 103 -1.33 19.64 4.13
C ARG A 103 -0.17 20.23 3.34
N ASP A 104 1.00 19.61 3.42
CA ASP A 104 2.21 20.07 2.71
C ASP A 104 2.09 19.81 1.19
N PHE A 105 1.30 18.81 0.80
CA PHE A 105 0.99 18.49 -0.58
C PHE A 105 -0.53 18.23 -0.71
N PRO A 106 -1.34 19.29 -0.95
CA PRO A 106 -2.79 19.18 -1.09
C PRO A 106 -3.14 18.47 -2.40
N ALA A 107 -3.22 17.14 -2.34
CA ALA A 107 -3.47 16.30 -3.50
C ALA A 107 -4.95 16.38 -3.94
N ASP A 108 -5.16 16.40 -5.25
CA ASP A 108 -6.47 16.26 -5.88
C ASP A 108 -6.87 14.78 -6.03
N LEU A 109 -5.88 13.87 -6.05
CA LEU A 109 -6.06 12.43 -6.24
C LEU A 109 -4.99 11.63 -5.49
N LEU A 110 -5.42 10.55 -4.83
CA LEU A 110 -4.53 9.52 -4.29
C LEU A 110 -4.48 8.31 -5.22
N LEU A 111 -3.27 7.80 -5.50
CA LEU A 111 -3.08 6.56 -6.25
C LEU A 111 -2.34 5.53 -5.40
N CYS A 112 -2.93 4.36 -5.20
CA CYS A 112 -2.34 3.29 -4.39
C CYS A 112 -1.81 2.18 -5.30
N THR A 113 -0.49 1.99 -5.38
CA THR A 113 0.11 0.91 -6.20
C THR A 113 0.38 -0.37 -5.41
N HIS A 114 -0.13 -0.44 -4.17
CA HIS A 114 -0.03 -1.60 -3.30
C HIS A 114 -1.30 -1.71 -2.45
N VAL A 115 -1.78 -2.94 -2.21
CA VAL A 115 -3.03 -3.19 -1.48
C VAL A 115 -3.02 -2.64 -0.04
N PHE A 116 -1.91 -2.73 0.69
CA PHE A 116 -1.78 -2.09 2.01
C PHE A 116 -1.87 -0.56 2.00
N ALA A 117 -1.40 0.11 0.93
CA ALA A 117 -1.64 1.54 0.78
C ALA A 117 -3.14 1.82 0.57
N ALA A 118 -3.81 0.99 -0.23
CA ALA A 118 -5.24 1.07 -0.45
C ALA A 118 -6.04 0.82 0.85
N GLN A 119 -5.66 -0.17 1.66
CA GLN A 119 -6.30 -0.44 2.96
C GLN A 119 -6.16 0.74 3.94
N LEU A 120 -5.03 1.43 3.95
CA LEU A 120 -4.86 2.63 4.78
C LEU A 120 -5.84 3.72 4.35
N VAL A 121 -5.90 3.97 3.05
CA VAL A 121 -6.79 4.98 2.46
C VAL A 121 -8.25 4.63 2.70
N ASN A 122 -8.61 3.36 2.55
CA ASN A 122 -9.93 2.85 2.86
C ASN A 122 -10.33 3.15 4.31
N GLU A 123 -9.49 2.81 5.29
CA GLU A 123 -9.75 3.10 6.70
C GLU A 123 -9.84 4.60 6.99
N MET A 124 -9.05 5.43 6.31
CA MET A 124 -9.13 6.89 6.41
C MET A 124 -10.45 7.45 5.89
N LYS A 125 -10.89 6.99 4.72
CA LYS A 125 -12.17 7.41 4.12
C LYS A 125 -13.35 6.90 4.94
N LYS A 126 -13.32 5.64 5.38
CA LYS A 126 -14.34 5.01 6.24
C LYS A 126 -14.58 5.78 7.54
N ARG A 127 -13.53 6.39 8.11
CA ARG A 127 -13.61 7.20 9.34
C ARG A 127 -13.89 8.68 9.09
N GLY A 128 -14.11 9.09 7.84
CA GLY A 128 -14.40 10.48 7.46
C GLY A 128 -13.21 11.43 7.59
N VAL A 129 -11.98 10.92 7.73
CA VAL A 129 -10.77 11.74 7.88
C VAL A 129 -10.24 12.21 6.53
N LEU A 130 -10.63 11.53 5.45
CA LEU A 130 -10.18 11.79 4.09
C LEU A 130 -11.36 11.80 3.14
N THR A 131 -11.47 12.84 2.32
CA THR A 131 -12.48 12.99 1.26
C THR A 131 -11.88 13.03 -0.14
N ILE A 132 -10.54 13.05 -0.25
CA ILE A 132 -9.82 13.10 -1.52
C ILE A 132 -10.15 11.81 -2.31
N PRO A 133 -10.46 11.92 -3.62
CA PRO A 133 -10.59 10.76 -4.50
C PRO A 133 -9.34 9.86 -4.42
N ALA A 134 -9.55 8.56 -4.43
CA ALA A 134 -8.53 7.55 -4.22
C ALA A 134 -8.74 6.34 -5.14
N TRP A 135 -7.74 6.03 -5.95
CA TRP A 135 -7.77 4.90 -6.86
C TRP A 135 -6.71 3.86 -6.49
N GLY A 136 -7.05 2.60 -6.65
CA GLY A 136 -6.13 1.47 -6.58
C GLY A 136 -5.58 1.13 -7.96
N ILE A 137 -4.29 0.82 -8.04
CA ILE A 137 -3.66 0.25 -9.24
C ILE A 137 -3.17 -1.13 -8.86
N VAL A 138 -3.83 -2.16 -9.40
CA VAL A 138 -3.46 -3.55 -9.18
C VAL A 138 -2.24 -3.86 -10.03
N THR A 139 -1.12 -4.11 -9.36
CA THR A 139 0.17 -4.42 -9.99
C THR A 139 0.53 -5.90 -9.94
N ASP A 140 -0.26 -6.68 -9.19
CA ASP A 140 -0.09 -8.12 -9.03
C ASP A 140 -0.71 -8.85 -10.23
N TYR A 141 -0.11 -9.98 -10.64
CA TYR A 141 -0.63 -10.80 -11.74
C TYR A 141 -2.03 -11.35 -11.46
N THR A 142 -2.35 -11.56 -10.19
CA THR A 142 -3.67 -12.00 -9.71
C THR A 142 -4.17 -11.03 -8.66
N LEU A 143 -5.47 -10.80 -8.62
CA LEU A 143 -6.07 -9.92 -7.62
C LEU A 143 -5.86 -10.51 -6.22
N HIS A 144 -5.08 -9.83 -5.38
CA HIS A 144 -4.94 -10.21 -3.98
C HIS A 144 -6.29 -10.02 -3.25
N PRO A 145 -6.78 -10.98 -2.44
CA PRO A 145 -8.11 -10.89 -1.79
C PRO A 145 -8.35 -9.60 -0.98
N TYR A 146 -7.30 -9.05 -0.38
CA TYR A 146 -7.36 -7.75 0.33
C TYR A 146 -7.79 -6.54 -0.53
N TRP A 147 -7.81 -6.65 -1.87
CA TRP A 147 -8.41 -5.63 -2.72
C TRP A 147 -9.96 -5.61 -2.62
N GLU A 148 -10.58 -6.67 -2.11
CA GLU A 148 -12.01 -6.70 -1.80
C GLU A 148 -12.33 -5.91 -0.53
N ASP A 149 -11.37 -5.78 0.38
CA ASP A 149 -11.52 -5.10 1.68
C ASP A 149 -11.35 -3.57 1.60
N VAL A 150 -11.34 -2.99 0.39
CA VAL A 150 -11.16 -1.55 0.17
C VAL A 150 -12.35 -0.84 -0.50
N PRO A 151 -13.60 -1.05 -0.02
CA PRO A 151 -14.81 -0.55 -0.67
C PRO A 151 -14.94 0.99 -0.67
N CYS A 152 -14.15 1.71 0.14
CA CYS A 152 -14.17 3.17 0.16
C CYS A 152 -13.26 3.80 -0.91
N LEU A 153 -12.47 3.02 -1.65
CA LEU A 153 -11.78 3.53 -2.84
C LEU A 153 -12.80 3.82 -3.94
N ASP A 154 -12.53 4.85 -4.74
CA ASP A 154 -13.47 5.27 -5.80
C ASP A 154 -13.33 4.40 -7.04
N TRP A 155 -12.11 3.93 -7.33
CA TRP A 155 -11.82 3.07 -8.48
C TRP A 155 -10.69 2.09 -8.18
N ILE A 156 -10.74 0.93 -8.85
CA ILE A 156 -9.63 -0.01 -8.94
C ILE A 156 -9.31 -0.21 -10.42
N VAL A 157 -8.06 0.02 -10.79
CA VAL A 157 -7.53 -0.18 -12.13
C VAL A 157 -6.79 -1.51 -12.15
N THR A 158 -7.24 -2.41 -13.02
CA THR A 158 -6.59 -3.71 -13.27
C THR A 158 -5.92 -3.70 -14.65
N ALA A 159 -4.91 -4.54 -14.83
CA ALA A 159 -4.40 -4.81 -16.17
C ALA A 159 -5.49 -5.51 -16.99
N ALA A 160 -5.83 -4.96 -18.14
CA ALA A 160 -6.65 -5.66 -19.12
C ALA A 160 -5.75 -6.57 -19.97
N ASN A 161 -6.21 -7.79 -20.27
CA ASN A 161 -5.57 -8.63 -21.28
C ASN A 161 -5.55 -7.84 -22.59
N CYS A 162 -4.33 -7.53 -23.06
CA CYS A 162 -4.11 -6.95 -24.38
C CYS A 162 -4.03 -8.07 -25.42
#